data_AF-A0A1W9TEC3-F1
#
_entry.id   AF-A0A1W9TEC3-F1
#
_cell.length_a   1.000
_cell.length_b   1.000
_cell.length_c   1.000
_cell.angle_alpha   90.00
_cell.angle_beta   90.00
_cell.angle_gamma   90.00
#
_symmetry.space_group_name_H-M   'P 1'
#
loop_
_entity.id
_entity.type
_entity.pdbx_description
1 polymer ?
#
loop_
_entity_poly.entity_id
_entity_poly.type
_entity_poly.pdbx_seq_one_letter_code
_entity_poly.pdbx_strand_id
1 'polypeptide(L)'
;METAEIAGLPIPTVGRTAVEVSGKRGEETVDYKVVYPISMYTVPEERLALFNKFGASNIYVSLPAIAGAKMCMMESAPRGVIAAECLDPVLFLKIMGEMGGSIKFQEICTKNVVM
;
A
#
# COMPACT_ATOMS: atom_id res chain seq x y z
N MET A 1 4.89 -14.18 20.29
CA MET A 1 3.84 -13.20 19.99
C MET A 1 4.48 -11.82 20.01
N GLU A 2 4.15 -10.92 19.08
CA GLU A 2 4.71 -9.56 19.10
C GLU A 2 4.21 -8.78 20.32
N THR A 3 5.08 -7.96 20.92
CA THR A 3 4.77 -7.08 22.06
C THR A 3 5.15 -5.63 21.71
N ALA A 4 4.65 -4.66 22.46
CA ALA A 4 5.01 -3.24 22.27
C ALA A 4 6.53 -3.01 22.44
N GLU A 5 7.15 -3.69 23.41
CA GLU A 5 8.61 -3.65 23.62
C GLU A 5 9.36 -4.15 22.39
N ILE A 6 8.94 -5.28 21.81
CA ILE A 6 9.54 -5.83 20.58
C ILE A 6 9.29 -4.92 19.38
N ALA A 7 8.12 -4.29 19.28
CA ALA A 7 7.76 -3.39 18.20
C ALA A 7 8.57 -2.09 18.22
N GLY A 8 9.03 -1.64 19.40
CA GLY A 8 9.88 -0.46 19.57
C GLY A 8 11.38 -0.70 19.35
N LEU A 9 11.83 -1.94 19.15
CA LEU A 9 13.24 -2.23 18.88
C LEU A 9 13.67 -1.75 17.48
N PRO A 10 14.97 -1.45 17.28
CA PRO A 10 15.53 -1.18 15.96
C PRO A 10 15.16 -2.24 14.93
N ILE A 11 14.84 -1.79 13.71
CA ILE A 11 14.41 -2.68 12.62
C ILE A 11 15.66 -3.28 11.97
N PRO A 12 15.85 -4.61 12.01
CA PRO A 12 17.06 -5.25 11.46
C PRO A 12 17.07 -5.27 9.92
N THR A 13 15.90 -5.18 9.27
CA THR A 13 15.78 -5.23 7.82
C THR A 13 14.56 -4.44 7.37
N VAL A 14 14.72 -3.60 6.36
CA VAL A 14 13.63 -2.87 5.70
C VAL A 14 13.47 -3.39 4.29
N GLY A 15 12.27 -3.88 3.96
CA GLY A 15 11.92 -4.30 2.61
C GLY A 15 11.16 -3.20 1.86
N ARG A 16 11.43 -3.06 0.56
CA ARG A 16 10.66 -2.20 -0.35
C ARG A 16 10.20 -3.01 -1.55
N THR A 17 9.00 -2.72 -2.02
CA THR A 17 8.49 -3.23 -3.30
C THR A 17 8.53 -2.10 -4.31
N ALA A 18 8.92 -2.43 -5.54
CA ALA A 18 8.80 -1.55 -6.69
C ALA A 18 7.84 -2.18 -7.70
N VAL A 19 6.92 -1.38 -8.21
CA VAL A 19 6.06 -1.73 -9.34
C VAL A 19 6.44 -0.81 -10.48
N GLU A 20 6.84 -1.39 -11.60
CA GLU A 20 7.24 -0.68 -12.81
C GLU A 20 6.26 -1.01 -13.94
N VAL A 21 5.75 0.03 -14.59
CA VAL A 21 4.75 -0.07 -15.67
C VAL A 21 5.21 0.81 -16.82
N SER A 22 5.47 0.18 -17.96
CA SER A 22 5.75 0.87 -19.22
C SER A 22 4.51 0.83 -20.11
N GLY A 23 4.20 1.95 -20.75
CA GLY A 23 3.04 2.04 -21.62
C GLY A 23 3.04 3.27 -22.52
N LYS A 24 1.91 3.48 -23.19
CA LYS A 24 1.68 4.66 -24.02
C LYS A 24 0.57 5.52 -23.44
N ARG A 25 0.78 6.83 -23.47
CA ARG A 25 -0.25 7.83 -23.20
C ARG A 25 -0.43 8.68 -24.46
N GLY A 26 -1.34 8.27 -25.34
CA GLY A 26 -1.39 8.78 -26.70
C GLY A 26 -0.19 8.26 -27.50
N GLU A 27 0.59 9.17 -28.10
CA GLU A 27 1.83 8.83 -28.81
C GLU A 27 3.06 8.79 -27.90
N GLU A 28 2.99 9.36 -26.69
CA GLU A 28 4.10 9.39 -25.74
C GLU A 28 4.34 8.00 -25.12
N THR A 29 5.59 7.55 -25.12
CA THR A 29 6.02 6.41 -24.29
C THR A 29 6.32 6.91 -22.89
N VAL A 30 5.66 6.32 -21.89
CA VAL A 30 5.77 6.74 -20.49
C VAL A 30 6.04 5.51 -19.62
N ASP A 31 7.01 5.66 -18.73
CA ASP A 31 7.36 4.68 -17.71
C ASP A 31 6.96 5.23 -16.35
N TYR A 32 6.18 4.45 -15.60
CA TYR A 32 5.79 4.73 -14.23
C TYR A 32 6.45 3.73 -13.29
N LYS A 33 6.99 4.24 -12.19
CA LYS A 33 7.53 3.43 -11.11
C LYS A 33 6.96 3.89 -9.77
N VAL A 34 6.39 2.96 -9.02
CA VAL A 34 5.94 3.18 -7.65
C VAL A 34 6.80 2.35 -6.71
N VAL A 35 7.40 2.99 -5.70
CA VAL A 35 8.21 2.32 -4.67
C VAL A 35 7.59 2.56 -3.30
N TYR A 36 7.38 1.50 -2.51
CA TYR A 36 6.75 1.59 -1.20
C TYR A 36 7.37 0.59 -0.20
N PRO A 37 7.33 0.86 1.12
CA PRO A 37 7.80 -0.08 2.13
C PRO A 37 6.80 -1.23 2.27
N ILE A 38 7.28 -2.47 2.12
CA ILE A 38 6.41 -3.66 2.16
C ILE A 38 5.70 -3.79 3.52
N SER A 39 6.40 -3.44 4.60
CA SER A 39 5.89 -3.55 5.96
C SER A 39 5.00 -2.36 6.38
N MET A 40 4.80 -1.34 5.53
CA MET A 40 4.13 -0.08 5.84
C MET A 40 4.80 0.77 6.94
N TYR A 41 6.02 0.41 7.36
CA TYR A 41 6.87 1.16 8.26
C TYR A 41 8.33 1.03 7.82
N THR A 42 9.15 2.01 8.19
CA THR A 42 10.60 2.05 7.89
C THR A 42 11.44 2.40 9.12
N VAL A 43 10.82 2.93 10.17
CA VAL A 43 11.47 3.27 11.44
C VAL A 43 10.71 2.66 12.64
N PRO A 44 11.37 2.38 13.78
CA PRO A 44 10.74 1.73 14.93
C PRO A 44 9.51 2.46 15.46
N GLU A 45 9.49 3.79 15.40
CA GLU A 45 8.37 4.61 15.86
C GLU A 45 7.10 4.34 15.04
N GLU A 46 7.25 4.16 13.72
CA GLU A 46 6.14 3.80 12.83
C GLU A 46 5.64 2.38 13.12
N ARG A 47 6.55 1.43 13.36
CA ARG A 47 6.20 0.05 13.71
C ARG A 47 5.43 -0.01 15.03
N LEU A 48 5.91 0.70 16.06
CA LEU A 48 5.26 0.79 17.36
C LEU A 48 3.89 1.49 17.25
N ALA A 49 3.77 2.54 16.43
CA ALA A 49 2.48 3.21 16.20
C ALA A 49 1.44 2.25 15.59
N LEU A 50 1.84 1.41 14.62
CA LEU A 50 0.97 0.38 14.06
C LEU A 50 0.59 -0.67 15.10
N PHE A 51 1.56 -1.17 15.87
CA PHE A 51 1.29 -2.13 16.94
C PHE A 51 0.29 -1.57 17.97
N ASN A 52 0.49 -0.35 18.44
CA ASN A 52 -0.42 0.28 19.41
C ASN A 52 -1.82 0.48 18.85
N LYS A 53 -1.96 0.71 17.54
CA LYS A 53 -3.25 0.92 16.90
C LYS A 53 -4.01 -0.37 16.61
N PHE A 54 -3.30 -1.42 16.15
CA PHE A 54 -3.93 -2.63 15.64
C PHE A 54 -3.66 -3.89 16.47
N GLY A 55 -2.78 -3.81 17.47
CA GLY A 55 -2.27 -4.97 18.20
C GLY A 55 -1.23 -5.80 17.42
N ALA A 56 -0.83 -5.35 16.24
CA ALA A 56 0.16 -6.00 15.36
C ALA A 56 0.80 -4.97 14.44
N SER A 57 2.08 -5.15 14.07
CA SER A 57 2.73 -4.27 13.09
C SER A 57 2.75 -4.82 11.66
N ASN A 58 2.71 -6.15 11.49
CA ASN A 58 2.71 -6.81 10.17
C ASN A 58 1.31 -6.87 9.56
N ILE A 59 0.77 -5.70 9.22
CA ILE A 59 -0.61 -5.56 8.73
C ILE A 59 -0.73 -5.41 7.21
N TYR A 60 0.37 -5.53 6.47
CA TYR A 60 0.45 -5.30 5.03
C TYR A 60 -0.41 -6.27 4.19
N VAL A 61 -0.90 -7.37 4.77
CA VAL A 61 -1.90 -8.26 4.15
C VAL A 61 -3.29 -7.97 4.71
N SER A 62 -3.41 -7.90 6.04
CA SER A 62 -4.69 -7.80 6.74
C SER A 62 -5.41 -6.48 6.44
N LEU A 63 -4.69 -5.36 6.38
CA LEU A 63 -5.28 -4.05 6.14
C LEU A 63 -5.87 -3.95 4.71
N PRO A 64 -5.15 -4.33 3.62
CA PRO A 64 -5.73 -4.50 2.29
C PRO A 64 -6.97 -5.39 2.24
N ALA A 65 -6.92 -6.55 2.92
CA ALA A 65 -8.05 -7.48 2.93
C ALA A 65 -9.30 -6.86 3.58
N ILE A 66 -9.14 -6.14 4.69
CA ILE A 66 -10.26 -5.45 5.35
C ILE A 66 -10.78 -4.30 4.49
N ALA A 67 -9.90 -3.56 3.81
CA ALA A 67 -10.32 -2.49 2.90
C ALA A 67 -11.16 -3.03 1.74
N GLY A 68 -10.74 -4.13 1.11
CA GLY A 68 -11.53 -4.83 0.10
C GLY A 68 -12.88 -5.32 0.63
N ALA A 69 -12.89 -5.93 1.81
CA ALA A 69 -14.13 -6.37 2.45
C ALA A 69 -15.09 -5.20 2.73
N LYS A 70 -14.58 -4.05 3.19
CA LYS A 70 -15.38 -2.84 3.38
C LYS A 70 -15.98 -2.34 2.08
N MET A 71 -15.23 -2.33 0.98
CA MET A 71 -15.75 -1.94 -0.34
C MET A 71 -16.89 -2.85 -0.80
N CYS A 72 -16.77 -4.17 -0.58
CA CYS A 72 -17.86 -5.11 -0.84
C CYS A 72 -19.12 -4.79 -0.01
N MET A 73 -18.96 -4.51 1.28
CA MET A 73 -20.08 -4.17 2.17
C MET A 73 -20.74 -2.83 1.85
N MET A 74 -19.98 -1.89 1.31
CA MET A 74 -20.45 -0.57 0.89
C MET A 74 -21.10 -0.58 -0.51
N GLU A 75 -21.18 -1.75 -1.16
CA GLU A 75 -21.59 -1.89 -2.57
C GLU A 75 -20.75 -1.03 -3.54
N SER A 76 -19.51 -0.70 -3.17
CA SER A 76 -18.56 0.05 -4.00
C SER A 76 -17.58 -0.82 -4.76
N ALA A 77 -17.65 -2.15 -4.58
CA ALA A 77 -16.94 -3.14 -5.38
C ALA A 77 -17.88 -3.79 -6.41
N PRO A 78 -17.39 -4.16 -7.61
CA PRO A 78 -18.18 -4.94 -8.56
C PRO A 78 -18.62 -6.30 -7.98
N ARG A 79 -19.78 -6.79 -8.40
CA ARG A 79 -20.29 -8.11 -7.99
C ARG A 79 -19.63 -9.23 -8.79
N GLY A 80 -19.52 -10.41 -8.18
CA GLY A 80 -18.98 -11.63 -8.81
C GLY A 80 -17.59 -12.00 -8.29
N VAL A 81 -16.91 -12.89 -9.00
CA VAL A 81 -15.51 -13.22 -8.71
C VAL A 81 -14.64 -12.10 -9.28
N ILE A 82 -14.04 -11.32 -8.41
CA ILE A 82 -13.22 -10.16 -8.76
C ILE A 82 -11.80 -10.32 -8.22
N ALA A 83 -10.85 -9.70 -8.91
CA ALA A 83 -9.48 -9.53 -8.45
C ALA A 83 -9.27 -8.09 -7.93
N ALA A 84 -8.13 -7.82 -7.31
CA ALA A 84 -7.87 -6.53 -6.66
C ALA A 84 -7.83 -5.36 -7.65
N GLU A 85 -7.35 -5.61 -8.88
CA GLU A 85 -7.31 -4.64 -9.97
C GLU A 85 -8.69 -4.22 -10.47
N CYS A 86 -9.76 -4.93 -10.09
CA CYS A 86 -11.14 -4.55 -10.40
C CYS A 86 -11.72 -3.52 -9.42
N LEU A 87 -11.06 -3.25 -8.30
CA LEU A 87 -11.51 -2.28 -7.30
C LEU A 87 -11.13 -0.85 -7.73
N ASP A 88 -11.93 0.15 -7.31
CA ASP A 88 -11.51 1.55 -7.41
C ASP A 88 -10.25 1.76 -6.54
N PRO A 89 -9.09 2.06 -7.15
CA PRO A 89 -7.83 2.13 -6.41
C PRO A 89 -7.77 3.35 -5.48
N VAL A 90 -8.45 4.46 -5.82
CA VAL A 90 -8.45 5.69 -5.02
C VAL A 90 -9.27 5.46 -3.75
N LEU A 91 -10.47 4.88 -3.89
CA LEU A 91 -11.31 4.56 -2.74
C LEU A 91 -10.65 3.50 -1.85
N PHE A 92 -10.02 2.48 -2.45
CA PHE A 92 -9.30 1.45 -1.71
C PHE A 92 -8.19 2.04 -0.83
N LEU A 93 -7.31 2.87 -1.41
CA LEU A 93 -6.22 3.52 -0.67
C LEU A 93 -6.75 4.49 0.38
N LYS A 94 -7.84 5.21 0.09
CA LYS A 94 -8.51 6.09 1.05
C LYS A 94 -9.01 5.33 2.28
N ILE A 95 -9.70 4.21 2.09
CA ILE A 95 -10.19 3.36 3.20
C ILE A 95 -9.01 2.86 4.05
N MET A 96 -7.91 2.42 3.43
CA MET A 96 -6.73 1.99 4.19
C MET A 96 -6.14 3.14 5.02
N GLY A 97 -6.06 4.35 4.45
CA GLY A 97 -5.59 5.55 5.15
C GLY A 97 -6.49 5.93 6.33
N GLU A 98 -7.81 5.95 6.13
CA GLU A 98 -8.81 6.25 7.19
C GLU A 98 -8.73 5.24 8.35
N MET A 99 -8.45 3.98 8.05
CA MET A 99 -8.23 2.95 9.06
C MET A 99 -6.92 3.12 9.84
N GLY A 100 -5.98 3.96 9.37
CA GLY A 100 -4.69 4.20 10.01
C GLY A 100 -3.49 3.57 9.32
N GLY A 101 -3.64 3.08 8.10
CA GLY A 101 -2.52 2.64 7.29
C GLY A 101 -1.61 3.80 6.92
N SER A 102 -0.31 3.61 7.05
CA SER A 102 0.70 4.55 6.53
C SER A 102 0.83 4.35 5.02
N ILE A 103 0.03 5.06 4.24
CA ILE A 103 0.04 4.99 2.77
C ILE A 103 1.13 5.92 2.24
N LYS A 104 2.38 5.44 2.29
CA LYS A 104 3.55 6.18 1.81
C LYS A 104 4.15 5.44 0.62
N PHE A 105 4.18 6.11 -0.52
CA PHE A 105 4.87 5.61 -1.71
C PHE A 105 5.58 6.77 -2.42
N GLN A 106 6.64 6.43 -3.14
CA GLN A 106 7.32 7.32 -4.07
C GLN A 106 6.87 6.96 -5.48
N GLU A 107 6.32 7.95 -6.18
CA GLU A 107 5.99 7.84 -7.60
C GLU A 107 7.10 8.52 -8.43
N ILE A 108 7.55 7.83 -9.48
CA ILE A 108 8.50 8.33 -10.46
C ILE A 108 7.86 8.16 -11.83
N CYS A 109 7.76 9.24 -12.60
CA CYS A 109 7.25 9.25 -13.96
C CYS A 109 8.38 9.68 -14.90
N THR A 110 8.69 8.84 -15.88
CA THR A 110 9.70 9.12 -16.91
C THR A 110 9.01 9.19 -18.27
N LYS A 111 9.14 10.33 -18.94
CA LYS A 111 8.62 10.54 -20.29
C LYS A 111 9.76 10.51 -21.30
N ASN A 112 9.66 9.62 -22.28
CA ASN A 112 10.61 9.56 -23.37
C ASN A 112 10.11 10.43 -24.52
N VAL A 113 10.77 11.57 -24.74
CA VAL A 113 10.45 12.48 -25.85
C VAL A 113 11.35 12.09 -27.03
N VAL A 114 10.77 11.54 -28.08
CA VAL A 114 11.47 11.29 -29.34
C VAL A 114 11.45 12.60 -30.13
N MET A 115 12.62 13.20 -30.35
CA MET A 115 12.79 14.36 -31.24
C MET A 115 12.91 13.92 -32.70
#